data_AF-A0A1I7Y4D6-F1
#
_entry.id   AF-A0A1I7Y4D6-F1
#
_cell.length_a   1.000
_cell.length_b   1.000
_cell.length_c   1.000
_cell.angle_alpha   90.00
_cell.angle_beta   90.00
_cell.angle_gamma   90.00
#
_symmetry.space_group_name_H-M   'P 1'
#
loop_
_entity.id
_entity.type
_entity.pdbx_description
1 polymer ?
#
loop_
_entity_poly.entity_id
_entity_poly.type
_entity_poly.pdbx_seq_one_letter_code
_entity_poly.pdbx_strand_id
1 'polypeptide(L)'
;MYYTKLQELAQLNAANEQRVVELEAKLAKCNQELALSFEEKDKLVKELKRLREHLVMMEETSTREAVAAEERETQLRKTVRMLEEKTEAATDTVVASSNQYQQQLAELTEKLELREAELEAITSRLTEREKSLSDTSKALSNLQIVLKDLSGDHEKELATYEEEMDGLRQDMQKATLELNAMKSAASEWDEERRFIEDTVAMQKEDLSRKDKIMEELENQIEELRHASAEVTRGSHRIDDTVLRQLFLSYFTANKDKQGEIALLLASVLEYPEEDIKKIQDTLQQNSRSWFSWMGAGSSAVGSPSITEQFIRFLEHESLAVRQQTGLPVESTAAHLPLEDSVQAAQPKSSADDLKSILES
;
A
#
# COMPACT_ATOMS: atom_id res chain seq x y z
N MET A 1 173.82 -31.43 130.12
CA MET A 1 172.51 -32.12 130.19
C MET A 1 171.30 -31.19 130.11
N TYR A 2 171.40 -29.89 130.46
CA TYR A 2 170.29 -28.95 130.25
C TYR A 2 170.09 -28.53 128.79
N TYR A 3 171.17 -28.48 127.99
CA TYR A 3 171.12 -27.99 126.61
C TYR A 3 170.38 -28.93 125.64
N THR A 4 170.52 -30.25 125.80
CA THR A 4 169.84 -31.24 124.94
C THR A 4 168.33 -31.27 125.16
N LYS A 5 167.89 -31.16 126.42
CA LYS A 5 166.47 -31.09 126.77
C LYS A 5 165.82 -29.77 126.33
N LEU A 6 166.58 -28.67 126.36
CA LEU A 6 166.14 -27.38 125.82
C LEU A 6 166.00 -27.42 124.29
N GLN A 7 166.89 -28.14 123.60
CA GLN A 7 166.84 -28.33 122.15
C GLN A 7 165.68 -29.23 121.70
N GLU A 8 165.38 -30.31 122.43
CA GLU A 8 164.18 -31.14 122.20
C GLU A 8 162.89 -30.37 122.46
N LEU A 9 162.83 -29.57 123.53
CA LEU A 9 161.69 -28.69 123.81
C LEU A 9 161.52 -27.62 122.74
N ALA A 10 162.61 -27.05 122.23
CA ALA A 10 162.56 -26.08 121.13
C ALA A 10 162.06 -26.72 119.82
N GLN A 11 162.49 -27.94 119.52
CA GLN A 11 162.00 -28.70 118.34
C GLN A 11 160.53 -29.10 118.48
N LEU A 12 160.11 -29.55 119.67
CA LEU A 12 158.71 -29.88 119.96
C LEU A 12 157.83 -28.62 119.91
N ASN A 13 158.32 -27.48 120.40
CA ASN A 13 157.61 -26.21 120.33
C ASN A 13 157.47 -25.73 118.88
N ALA A 14 158.53 -25.82 118.08
CA ALA A 14 158.47 -25.52 116.65
C ALA A 14 157.50 -26.45 115.88
N ALA A 15 157.48 -27.74 116.21
CA ALA A 15 156.52 -28.70 115.60
C ALA A 15 155.07 -28.42 116.02
N ASN A 16 154.84 -28.03 117.28
CA ASN A 16 153.52 -27.60 117.75
C ASN A 16 153.09 -26.28 117.10
N GLU A 17 153.98 -25.31 116.95
CA GLU A 17 153.72 -24.05 116.23
C GLU A 17 153.35 -24.33 114.77
N GLN A 18 154.08 -25.20 114.07
CA GLN A 18 153.72 -25.62 112.70
C GLN A 18 152.35 -26.31 112.65
N ARG A 19 152.03 -27.16 113.62
CA ARG A 19 150.73 -27.85 113.68
C ARG A 19 149.59 -26.89 114.01
N VAL A 20 149.82 -25.88 114.84
CA VAL A 20 148.87 -24.80 115.13
C VAL A 20 148.61 -23.99 113.85
N VAL A 21 149.67 -23.57 113.14
CA VAL A 21 149.54 -22.84 111.86
C VAL A 21 148.81 -23.68 110.81
N GLU A 22 149.08 -24.98 110.71
CA GLU A 22 148.38 -25.88 109.77
C GLU A 22 146.89 -26.07 110.13
N LEU A 23 146.58 -26.19 111.42
CA LEU A 23 145.19 -26.28 111.90
C LEU A 23 144.45 -24.96 111.70
N GLU A 24 145.10 -23.82 111.93
CA GLU A 24 144.56 -22.49 111.64
C GLU A 24 144.29 -22.30 110.14
N ALA A 25 145.20 -22.74 109.27
CA ALA A 25 145.00 -22.71 107.83
C ALA A 25 143.83 -23.61 107.38
N LYS A 26 143.72 -24.83 107.95
CA LYS A 26 142.60 -25.75 107.70
C LYS A 26 141.27 -25.20 108.20
N LEU A 27 141.26 -24.57 109.39
CA LEU A 27 140.08 -23.93 109.97
C LEU A 27 139.65 -22.71 109.15
N ALA A 28 140.60 -21.89 108.70
CA ALA A 28 140.33 -20.76 107.81
C ALA A 28 139.75 -21.22 106.47
N LYS A 29 140.31 -22.28 105.88
CA LYS A 29 139.79 -22.88 104.65
C LYS A 29 138.37 -23.44 104.84
N CYS A 30 138.13 -24.18 105.92
CA CYS A 30 136.80 -24.71 106.25
C CYS A 30 135.78 -23.58 106.47
N ASN A 31 136.16 -22.51 107.18
CA ASN A 31 135.29 -21.35 107.38
C ASN A 31 134.99 -20.63 106.06
N GLN A 32 135.96 -20.53 105.15
CA GLN A 32 135.77 -19.96 103.83
C GLN A 32 134.80 -20.81 102.98
N GLU A 33 134.97 -22.13 102.96
CA GLU A 33 134.06 -23.06 102.28
C GLU A 33 132.65 -22.99 102.86
N LEU A 34 132.52 -22.90 104.18
CA LEU A 34 131.25 -22.74 104.87
C LEU A 34 130.57 -21.41 104.50
N ALA A 35 131.32 -20.31 104.46
CA ALA A 35 130.82 -19.00 104.05
C ALA A 35 130.32 -18.99 102.61
N LEU A 36 131.08 -19.55 101.67
CA LEU A 36 130.66 -19.70 100.27
C LEU A 36 129.39 -20.56 100.16
N SER A 37 129.31 -21.66 100.92
CA SER A 37 128.11 -22.51 100.94
C SER A 37 126.89 -21.79 101.52
N PHE A 38 127.07 -20.90 102.50
CA PHE A 38 125.98 -20.05 103.00
C PHE A 38 125.53 -19.03 101.96
N GLU A 39 126.47 -18.36 101.28
CA GLU A 39 126.14 -17.42 100.20
C GLU A 39 125.39 -18.08 99.04
N GLU A 40 125.78 -19.30 98.64
CA GLU A 40 125.09 -20.09 97.62
C GLU A 40 123.66 -20.47 98.06
N LYS A 41 123.50 -20.94 99.31
CA LYS A 41 122.17 -21.23 99.87
C LYS A 41 121.29 -19.98 99.87
N ASP A 42 121.82 -18.84 100.28
CA ASP A 42 121.07 -17.57 100.29
C ASP A 42 120.66 -17.12 98.88
N LYS A 43 121.52 -17.33 97.87
CA LYS A 43 121.18 -17.06 96.45
C LYS A 43 120.05 -17.97 95.98
N LEU A 44 120.16 -19.28 96.23
CA LEU A 44 119.13 -20.26 95.86
C LEU A 44 117.79 -19.98 96.55
N VAL A 45 117.81 -19.60 97.83
CA VAL A 45 116.58 -19.23 98.56
C VAL A 45 115.91 -17.99 97.95
N LYS A 46 116.69 -16.97 97.57
CA LYS A 46 116.16 -15.78 96.89
C LYS A 46 115.58 -16.11 95.52
N GLU A 47 116.26 -16.95 94.74
CA GLU A 47 115.77 -17.40 93.43
C GLU A 47 114.51 -18.26 93.55
N LEU A 48 114.45 -19.19 94.51
CA LEU A 48 113.25 -19.98 94.80
C LEU A 48 112.07 -19.08 95.22
N LYS A 49 112.32 -18.07 96.05
CA LYS A 49 111.28 -17.11 96.44
C LYS A 49 110.77 -16.32 95.24
N ARG A 50 111.68 -15.79 94.41
CA ARG A 50 111.32 -15.07 93.17
C ARG A 50 110.53 -15.96 92.21
N LEU A 51 110.95 -17.21 92.02
CA LEU A 51 110.27 -18.16 91.13
C LEU A 51 108.88 -18.49 91.65
N ARG A 52 108.74 -18.72 92.96
CA ARG A 52 107.44 -18.94 93.60
C ARG A 52 106.52 -17.73 93.44
N GLU A 53 107.01 -16.53 93.72
CA GLU A 53 106.24 -15.29 93.53
C GLU A 53 105.81 -15.11 92.07
N HIS A 54 106.70 -15.39 91.13
CA HIS A 54 106.39 -15.32 89.70
C HIS A 54 105.35 -16.36 89.27
N LEU A 55 105.46 -17.61 89.73
CA LEU A 55 104.49 -18.67 89.43
C LEU A 55 103.10 -18.33 89.99
N VAL A 56 103.05 -17.82 91.23
CA VAL A 56 101.80 -17.35 91.84
C VAL A 56 101.21 -16.20 91.03
N MET A 57 102.02 -15.21 90.65
CA MET A 57 101.54 -14.09 89.84
C MET A 57 101.02 -14.56 88.48
N MET A 58 101.72 -15.48 87.79
CA MET A 58 101.27 -16.06 86.53
C MET A 58 99.95 -16.84 86.67
N GLU A 59 99.82 -17.63 87.73
CA GLU A 59 98.59 -18.38 88.02
C GLU A 59 97.44 -17.43 88.36
N GLU A 60 97.68 -16.39 89.16
CA GLU A 60 96.71 -15.34 89.47
C GLU A 60 96.28 -14.57 88.21
N THR A 61 97.20 -14.22 87.31
CA THR A 61 96.85 -13.56 86.05
C THR A 61 96.09 -14.50 85.13
N SER A 62 96.52 -15.76 85.00
CA SER A 62 95.86 -16.75 84.13
C SER A 62 94.45 -17.09 84.61
N THR A 63 94.25 -17.26 85.92
CA THR A 63 92.92 -17.48 86.51
C THR A 63 92.02 -16.26 86.34
N ARG A 64 92.55 -15.06 86.54
CA ARG A 64 91.80 -13.82 86.31
C ARG A 64 91.38 -13.66 84.85
N GLU A 65 92.28 -13.95 83.91
CA GLU A 65 91.98 -13.92 82.48
C GLU A 65 90.96 -14.99 82.08
N ALA A 66 91.05 -16.20 82.63
CA ALA A 66 90.09 -17.26 82.40
C ALA A 66 88.67 -16.88 82.87
N VAL A 67 88.56 -16.32 84.08
CA VAL A 67 87.28 -15.81 84.61
C VAL A 67 86.73 -14.68 83.72
N ALA A 68 87.57 -13.72 83.34
CA ALA A 68 87.15 -12.63 82.45
C ALA A 68 86.76 -13.13 81.05
N ALA A 69 87.36 -14.23 80.56
CA ALA A 69 86.97 -14.87 79.31
C ALA A 69 85.60 -15.56 79.45
N GLU A 70 85.36 -16.29 80.54
CA GLU A 70 84.08 -16.92 80.84
C GLU A 70 82.95 -15.89 81.00
N GLU A 71 83.21 -14.77 81.68
CA GLU A 71 82.23 -13.67 81.80
C GLU A 71 81.87 -13.08 80.42
N ARG A 72 82.85 -12.90 79.53
CA ARG A 72 82.57 -12.44 78.15
C ARG A 72 81.79 -13.47 77.36
N GLU A 73 82.13 -14.75 77.48
CA GLU A 73 81.44 -15.83 76.79
C GLU A 73 79.99 -15.98 77.26
N THR A 74 79.73 -15.91 78.56
CA THR A 74 78.38 -15.95 79.13
C THR A 74 77.54 -14.76 78.69
N GLN A 75 78.13 -13.56 78.62
CA GLN A 75 77.46 -12.37 78.07
C GLN A 75 77.13 -12.53 76.59
N LEU A 76 78.08 -13.01 75.77
CA LEU A 76 77.86 -13.26 74.34
C LEU A 76 76.80 -14.33 74.10
N ARG A 77 76.81 -15.43 74.87
CA ARG A 77 75.76 -16.46 74.80
C ARG A 77 74.39 -15.88 75.14
N LYS A 78 74.31 -14.97 76.12
CA LYS A 78 73.05 -14.28 76.47
C LYS A 78 72.59 -13.34 75.36
N THR A 79 73.48 -12.57 74.74
CA THR A 79 73.11 -11.69 73.63
C THR A 79 72.67 -12.47 72.39
N VAL A 80 73.34 -13.58 72.08
CA VAL A 80 72.93 -14.48 70.99
C VAL A 80 71.50 -14.99 71.21
N ARG A 81 71.19 -15.53 72.40
CA ARG A 81 69.82 -16.00 72.71
C ARG A 81 68.77 -14.89 72.57
N MET A 82 69.04 -13.69 73.09
CA MET A 82 68.11 -12.56 72.95
C MET A 82 67.94 -12.12 71.49
N LEU A 83 68.97 -12.24 70.65
CA LEU A 83 68.87 -11.94 69.23
C LEU A 83 68.07 -13.02 68.50
N GLU A 84 68.31 -14.30 68.79
CA GLU A 84 67.56 -15.43 68.24
C GLU A 84 66.06 -15.30 68.56
N GLU A 85 65.71 -15.03 69.83
CA GLU A 85 64.32 -14.81 70.26
C GLU A 85 63.68 -13.62 69.53
N LYS A 86 64.42 -12.51 69.35
CA LYS A 86 63.92 -11.35 68.60
C LYS A 86 63.74 -11.65 67.11
N THR A 87 64.65 -12.43 66.53
CA THR A 87 64.53 -12.82 65.12
C THR A 87 63.36 -13.77 64.91
N GLU A 88 63.14 -14.74 65.80
CA GLU A 88 62.00 -15.66 65.74
C GLU A 88 60.68 -14.89 65.86
N ALA A 89 60.57 -14.00 66.87
CA ALA A 89 59.40 -13.15 67.02
C ALA A 89 59.18 -12.24 65.78
N ALA A 90 60.24 -11.67 65.22
CA ALA A 90 60.14 -10.88 63.99
C ALA A 90 59.68 -11.74 62.81
N THR A 91 60.23 -12.94 62.62
CA THR A 91 59.81 -13.86 61.55
C THR A 91 58.35 -14.26 61.69
N ASP A 92 57.88 -14.53 62.91
CA ASP A 92 56.47 -14.88 63.16
C ASP A 92 55.54 -13.72 62.81
N THR A 93 55.90 -12.49 63.18
CA THR A 93 55.10 -11.31 62.80
C THR A 93 55.08 -11.08 61.29
N VAL A 94 56.20 -11.30 60.60
CA VAL A 94 56.29 -11.18 59.14
C VAL A 94 55.47 -12.26 58.45
N VAL A 95 55.54 -13.51 58.93
CA VAL A 95 54.73 -14.62 58.39
C VAL A 95 53.24 -14.36 58.64
N ALA A 96 52.86 -13.95 59.84
CA ALA A 96 51.47 -13.64 60.18
C ALA A 96 50.90 -12.50 59.31
N SER A 97 51.66 -11.40 59.16
CA SER A 97 51.24 -10.28 58.30
C SER A 97 51.21 -10.68 56.82
N SER A 98 52.18 -11.46 56.34
CA SER A 98 52.18 -11.99 54.97
C SER A 98 50.95 -12.85 54.69
N ASN A 99 50.62 -13.77 55.61
CA ASN A 99 49.42 -14.61 55.51
C ASN A 99 48.15 -13.76 55.51
N GLN A 100 48.07 -12.72 56.34
CA GLN A 100 46.94 -11.80 56.37
C GLN A 100 46.79 -11.05 55.03
N TYR A 101 47.89 -10.56 54.45
CA TYR A 101 47.84 -9.91 53.14
C TYR A 101 47.45 -10.87 52.03
N GLN A 102 47.92 -12.12 52.07
CA GLN A 102 47.51 -13.15 51.11
C GLN A 102 46.01 -13.44 51.19
N GLN A 103 45.44 -13.52 52.40
CA GLN A 103 44.00 -13.68 52.60
C GLN A 103 43.22 -12.48 52.05
N GLN A 104 43.68 -11.25 52.32
CA GLN A 104 43.05 -10.03 51.79
C GLN A 104 43.13 -9.97 50.26
N LEU A 105 44.27 -10.36 49.67
CA LEU A 105 44.42 -10.45 48.22
C LEU A 105 43.46 -11.48 47.64
N ALA A 106 43.36 -12.67 48.23
CA ALA A 106 42.43 -13.71 47.78
C ALA A 106 40.97 -13.23 47.84
N GLU A 107 40.56 -12.58 48.94
CA GLU A 107 39.20 -12.03 49.08
C GLU A 107 38.92 -10.92 48.03
N LEU A 108 39.89 -10.06 47.77
CA LEU A 108 39.76 -9.01 46.75
C LEU A 108 39.70 -9.60 45.33
N THR A 109 40.51 -10.61 45.04
CA THR A 109 40.47 -11.34 43.76
C THR A 109 39.11 -12.00 43.56
N GLU A 110 38.58 -12.70 44.57
CA GLU A 110 37.24 -13.31 44.49
C GLU A 110 36.14 -12.25 44.24
N LYS A 111 36.21 -11.10 44.92
CA LYS A 111 35.28 -9.99 44.69
C LYS A 111 35.38 -9.42 43.28
N LEU A 112 36.59 -9.33 42.72
CA LEU A 112 36.79 -8.87 41.34
C LEU A 112 36.20 -9.87 40.34
N GLU A 113 36.48 -11.16 40.50
CA GLU A 113 35.92 -12.21 39.65
C GLU A 113 34.39 -12.21 39.66
N LEU A 114 33.78 -12.06 40.85
CA LEU A 114 32.32 -11.94 40.97
C LEU A 114 31.77 -10.70 40.25
N ARG A 115 32.45 -9.55 40.37
CA ARG A 115 32.03 -8.32 39.67
C ARG A 115 32.21 -8.41 38.16
N GLU A 116 33.26 -9.06 37.69
CA GLU A 116 33.47 -9.34 36.27
C GLU A 116 32.35 -10.23 35.72
N ALA A 117 31.99 -11.30 36.43
CA ALA A 117 30.86 -12.15 36.06
C ALA A 117 29.51 -11.41 36.04
N GLU A 118 29.26 -10.52 37.01
CA GLU A 118 28.08 -9.66 37.02
C GLU A 118 28.06 -8.68 35.83
N LEU A 119 29.20 -8.06 35.51
CA LEU A 119 29.34 -7.17 34.36
C LEU A 119 29.07 -7.91 33.05
N GLU A 120 29.62 -9.12 32.89
CA GLU A 120 29.38 -9.96 31.71
C GLU A 120 27.89 -10.32 31.57
N ALA A 121 27.25 -10.72 32.68
CA ALA A 121 25.81 -11.02 32.70
C ALA A 121 24.94 -9.81 32.34
N ILE A 122 25.26 -8.62 32.86
CA ILE A 122 24.53 -7.38 32.52
C ILE A 122 24.75 -7.01 31.05
N THR A 123 25.99 -7.13 30.56
CA THR A 123 26.34 -6.84 29.17
C THR A 123 25.59 -7.76 28.21
N SER A 124 25.55 -9.06 28.51
CA SER A 124 24.78 -10.04 27.73
C SER A 124 23.27 -9.72 27.73
N ARG A 125 22.69 -9.31 28.87
CA ARG A 125 21.28 -8.92 28.93
C ARG A 125 21.00 -7.65 28.15
N LEU A 126 21.93 -6.69 28.18
CA LEU A 126 21.81 -5.44 27.45
C LEU A 126 21.83 -5.69 25.94
N THR A 127 22.77 -6.49 25.45
CA THR A 127 22.86 -6.82 24.01
C THR A 127 21.63 -7.59 23.51
N GLU A 128 21.08 -8.49 24.33
CA GLU A 128 19.82 -9.18 24.00
C GLU A 128 18.64 -8.20 23.89
N ARG A 129 18.54 -7.23 24.82
CA ARG A 129 17.49 -6.20 24.79
C ARG A 129 17.65 -5.24 23.61
N GLU A 130 18.88 -4.84 23.28
CA GLU A 130 19.16 -4.03 22.10
C GLU A 130 18.77 -4.77 20.80
N LYS A 131 19.09 -6.06 20.70
CA LYS A 131 18.67 -6.89 19.57
C LYS A 131 17.14 -6.97 19.48
N SER A 132 16.47 -7.24 20.59
CA SER A 132 15.00 -7.27 20.63
C SER A 132 14.39 -5.93 20.22
N LEU A 133 14.96 -4.80 20.66
CA LEU A 133 14.51 -3.47 20.26
C LEU A 133 14.76 -3.22 18.77
N SER A 134 15.91 -3.62 18.25
CA SER A 134 16.20 -3.54 16.81
C SER A 134 15.18 -4.34 15.99
N ASP A 135 14.84 -5.55 16.43
CA ASP A 135 13.89 -6.41 15.74
C ASP A 135 12.46 -5.86 15.82
N THR A 136 12.02 -5.32 16.96
CA THR A 136 10.70 -4.65 17.08
C THR A 136 10.65 -3.36 16.28
N SER A 137 11.75 -2.59 16.22
CA SER A 137 11.85 -1.40 15.37
C SER A 137 11.71 -1.74 13.89
N LYS A 138 12.38 -2.81 13.42
CA LYS A 138 12.22 -3.32 12.04
C LYS A 138 10.80 -3.79 11.78
N ALA A 139 10.20 -4.53 12.71
CA ALA A 139 8.81 -4.99 12.58
C ALA A 139 7.84 -3.80 12.48
N LEU A 140 8.03 -2.75 13.30
CA LEU A 140 7.23 -1.53 13.25
C LEU A 140 7.39 -0.80 11.92
N SER A 141 8.63 -0.67 11.43
CA SER A 141 8.90 -0.07 10.11
C SER A 141 8.20 -0.85 8.99
N ASN A 142 8.26 -2.18 9.02
CA ASN A 142 7.56 -3.03 8.05
C ASN A 142 6.04 -2.84 8.12
N LEU A 143 5.46 -2.81 9.32
CA LEU A 143 4.03 -2.55 9.50
C LEU A 143 3.62 -1.17 9.01
N GLN A 144 4.46 -0.15 9.21
CA GLN A 144 4.22 1.19 8.70
C GLN A 144 4.20 1.23 7.16
N ILE A 145 5.09 0.47 6.50
CA ILE A 145 5.08 0.32 5.04
C ILE A 145 3.77 -0.36 4.59
N VAL A 146 3.40 -1.48 5.21
CA VAL A 146 2.16 -2.19 4.88
C VAL A 146 0.92 -1.32 5.08
N LEU A 147 0.87 -0.52 6.15
CA LEU A 147 -0.24 0.42 6.37
C LEU A 147 -0.28 1.52 5.31
N LYS A 148 0.87 2.02 4.86
CA LYS A 148 0.94 3.00 3.77
C LYS A 148 0.45 2.39 2.46
N ASP A 149 0.87 1.17 2.15
CA ASP A 149 0.45 0.46 0.94
C ASP A 149 -1.05 0.19 0.96
N LEU A 150 -1.59 -0.30 2.08
CA LEU A 150 -3.03 -0.51 2.25
C LEU A 150 -3.84 0.79 2.12
N SER A 151 -3.34 1.89 2.69
CA SER A 151 -4.00 3.20 2.56
C SER A 151 -4.01 3.67 1.10
N GLY A 152 -2.89 3.50 0.40
CA GLY A 152 -2.79 3.85 -1.03
C GLY A 152 -3.65 2.95 -1.92
N ASP A 153 -3.76 1.67 -1.62
CA ASP A 153 -4.64 0.75 -2.35
C ASP A 153 -6.12 1.08 -2.09
N HIS A 154 -6.49 1.43 -0.86
CA HIS A 154 -7.84 1.89 -0.54
C HIS A 154 -8.19 3.20 -1.26
N GLU A 155 -7.26 4.15 -1.34
CA GLU A 155 -7.45 5.40 -2.09
C GLU A 155 -7.67 5.15 -3.59
N LYS A 156 -6.93 4.21 -4.19
CA LYS A 156 -7.17 3.77 -5.58
C LYS A 156 -8.54 3.12 -5.73
N GLU A 157 -8.93 2.25 -4.80
CA GLU A 157 -10.22 1.56 -4.84
C GLU A 157 -11.38 2.57 -4.75
N LEU A 158 -11.27 3.55 -3.85
CA LEU A 158 -12.23 4.66 -3.75
C LEU A 158 -12.31 5.45 -5.05
N ALA A 159 -11.17 5.80 -5.65
CA ALA A 159 -11.14 6.51 -6.94
C ALA A 159 -11.85 5.70 -8.04
N THR A 160 -11.65 4.38 -8.08
CA THR A 160 -12.36 3.52 -9.06
C THR A 160 -13.86 3.46 -8.81
N TYR A 161 -14.31 3.37 -7.55
CA TYR A 161 -15.74 3.39 -7.25
C TYR A 161 -16.39 4.76 -7.53
N GLU A 162 -15.67 5.85 -7.29
CA GLU A 162 -16.12 7.20 -7.65
C GLU A 162 -16.30 7.32 -9.17
N GLU A 163 -15.33 6.83 -9.96
CA GLU A 163 -15.42 6.80 -11.42
C GLU A 163 -16.61 5.95 -11.91
N GLU A 164 -16.78 4.75 -11.35
CA GLU A 164 -17.93 3.88 -11.67
C GLU A 164 -19.27 4.54 -11.29
N MET A 165 -19.35 5.18 -10.12
CA MET A 165 -20.55 5.90 -9.68
C MET A 165 -20.90 7.08 -10.58
N ASP A 166 -19.90 7.84 -11.01
CA ASP A 166 -20.12 8.93 -11.95
C ASP A 166 -20.53 8.43 -13.33
N GLY A 167 -19.97 7.30 -13.79
CA GLY A 167 -20.43 6.59 -14.99
C GLY A 167 -21.90 6.17 -14.89
N LEU A 168 -22.30 5.50 -13.80
CA LEU A 168 -23.68 5.09 -13.56
C LEU A 168 -24.63 6.29 -13.47
N ARG A 169 -24.21 7.39 -12.84
CA ARG A 169 -25.02 8.63 -12.79
C ARG A 169 -25.26 9.21 -14.17
N GLN A 170 -24.24 9.25 -15.02
CA GLN A 170 -24.38 9.72 -16.41
C GLN A 170 -25.34 8.84 -17.20
N ASP A 171 -25.24 7.51 -17.06
CA ASP A 171 -26.13 6.59 -17.77
C ASP A 171 -27.57 6.67 -17.26
N MET A 172 -27.77 6.83 -15.95
CA MET A 172 -29.10 7.11 -15.37
C MET A 172 -29.68 8.42 -15.91
N GLN A 173 -28.86 9.46 -16.07
CA GLN A 173 -29.28 10.74 -16.63
C GLN A 173 -29.68 10.60 -18.11
N LYS A 174 -28.90 9.86 -18.92
CA LYS A 174 -29.25 9.55 -20.32
C LYS A 174 -30.57 8.79 -20.40
N ALA A 175 -30.72 7.71 -19.63
CA ALA A 175 -31.95 6.92 -19.60
C ALA A 175 -33.16 7.76 -19.17
N THR A 176 -32.98 8.71 -18.25
CA THR A 176 -34.05 9.64 -17.85
C THR A 176 -34.43 10.59 -18.99
N LEU A 177 -33.46 11.11 -19.74
CA LEU A 177 -33.72 11.94 -20.92
C LEU A 177 -34.45 11.15 -22.01
N GLU A 178 -34.01 9.94 -22.31
CA GLU A 178 -34.66 9.04 -23.27
C GLU A 178 -36.08 8.69 -22.86
N LEU A 179 -36.30 8.37 -21.58
CA LEU A 179 -37.63 8.11 -21.03
C LEU A 179 -38.55 9.33 -21.18
N ASN A 180 -38.04 10.53 -20.93
CA ASN A 180 -38.82 11.76 -21.10
C ASN A 180 -39.16 12.02 -22.58
N ALA A 181 -38.23 11.76 -23.51
CA ALA A 181 -38.49 11.86 -24.94
C ALA A 181 -39.52 10.83 -25.42
N MET A 182 -39.45 9.60 -24.90
CA MET A 182 -40.46 8.56 -25.20
C MET A 182 -41.84 8.93 -24.63
N LYS A 183 -41.88 9.54 -23.44
CA LYS A 183 -43.14 10.03 -22.85
C LYS A 183 -43.74 11.19 -23.65
N SER A 184 -42.93 12.14 -24.11
CA SER A 184 -43.44 13.23 -24.96
C SER A 184 -43.98 12.70 -26.28
N ALA A 185 -43.24 11.79 -26.93
CA ALA A 185 -43.70 11.14 -28.15
C ALA A 185 -44.99 10.35 -27.92
N ALA A 186 -45.10 9.59 -26.81
CA ALA A 186 -46.33 8.89 -26.46
C ALA A 186 -47.52 9.84 -26.26
N SER A 187 -47.31 11.00 -25.64
CA SER A 187 -48.33 12.04 -25.49
C SER A 187 -48.78 12.60 -26.84
N GLU A 188 -47.85 12.86 -27.76
CA GLU A 188 -48.16 13.30 -29.13
C GLU A 188 -48.98 12.24 -29.89
N TRP A 189 -48.61 10.96 -29.77
CA TRP A 189 -49.38 9.86 -30.37
C TRP A 189 -50.78 9.72 -29.76
N ASP A 190 -50.93 9.93 -28.45
CA ASP A 190 -52.25 9.92 -27.79
C ASP A 190 -53.13 11.09 -28.25
N GLU A 191 -52.55 12.27 -28.49
CA GLU A 191 -53.25 13.43 -29.05
C GLU A 191 -53.69 13.19 -30.50
N GLU A 192 -52.78 12.70 -31.35
CA GLU A 192 -53.09 12.33 -32.73
C GLU A 192 -54.16 11.23 -32.78
N ARG A 193 -54.05 10.22 -31.91
CA ARG A 193 -55.07 9.17 -31.80
C ARG A 193 -56.43 9.75 -31.45
N ARG A 194 -56.53 10.67 -30.48
CA ARG A 194 -57.79 11.34 -30.14
C ARG A 194 -58.36 12.12 -31.33
N PHE A 195 -57.51 12.83 -32.05
CA PHE A 195 -57.91 13.55 -33.26
C PHE A 195 -58.47 12.60 -34.33
N ILE A 196 -57.81 11.46 -34.56
CA ILE A 196 -58.30 10.42 -35.47
C ILE A 196 -59.62 9.82 -34.96
N GLU A 197 -59.73 9.50 -33.67
CA GLU A 197 -60.97 8.96 -33.08
C GLU A 197 -62.15 9.94 -33.24
N ASP A 198 -61.93 11.23 -33.02
CA ASP A 198 -62.93 12.30 -33.19
C ASP A 198 -63.35 12.46 -34.67
N THR A 199 -62.39 12.46 -35.59
CA THR A 199 -62.69 12.54 -37.03
C THR A 199 -63.44 11.30 -37.54
N VAL A 200 -63.09 10.10 -37.07
CA VAL A 200 -63.82 8.86 -37.36
C VAL A 200 -65.24 8.92 -36.79
N ALA A 201 -65.42 9.43 -35.57
CA ALA A 201 -66.74 9.60 -34.96
C ALA A 201 -67.61 10.56 -35.77
N MET A 202 -67.06 11.70 -36.21
CA MET A 202 -67.75 12.67 -37.07
C MET A 202 -68.12 12.05 -38.43
N GLN A 203 -67.18 11.36 -39.08
CA GLN A 203 -67.44 10.66 -40.35
C GLN A 203 -68.53 9.58 -40.21
N LYS A 204 -68.55 8.87 -39.07
CA LYS A 204 -69.60 7.88 -38.77
C LYS A 204 -70.96 8.54 -38.57
N GLU A 205 -71.02 9.71 -37.92
CA GLU A 205 -72.27 10.48 -37.82
C GLU A 205 -72.75 10.95 -39.19
N ASP A 206 -71.85 11.46 -40.03
CA ASP A 206 -72.16 11.87 -41.41
C ASP A 206 -72.63 10.70 -42.27
N LEU A 207 -72.02 9.52 -42.13
CA LEU A 207 -72.50 8.28 -42.75
C LEU A 207 -73.90 7.94 -42.26
N SER A 208 -74.16 7.95 -40.95
CA SER A 208 -75.50 7.69 -40.41
C SER A 208 -76.55 8.70 -40.91
N ARG A 209 -76.19 9.97 -41.08
CA ARG A 209 -77.08 10.97 -41.71
C ARG A 209 -77.35 10.63 -43.17
N LYS A 210 -76.31 10.27 -43.94
CA LYS A 210 -76.46 9.83 -45.33
C LYS A 210 -77.27 8.55 -45.45
N ASP A 211 -77.10 7.58 -44.54
CA ASP A 211 -77.88 6.35 -44.48
C ASP A 211 -79.36 6.66 -44.19
N LYS A 212 -79.67 7.58 -43.27
CA LYS A 212 -81.05 8.04 -43.04
C LYS A 212 -81.66 8.74 -44.26
N ILE A 213 -80.86 9.56 -44.95
CA ILE A 213 -81.30 10.19 -46.21
C ILE A 213 -81.52 9.12 -47.28
N MET A 214 -80.67 8.10 -47.33
CA MET A 214 -80.80 6.97 -48.25
C MET A 214 -82.07 6.18 -47.93
N GLU A 215 -82.33 5.85 -46.66
CA GLU A 215 -83.55 5.18 -46.20
C GLU A 215 -84.80 6.00 -46.52
N GLU A 216 -84.77 7.33 -46.35
CA GLU A 216 -85.85 8.23 -46.74
C GLU A 216 -86.06 8.26 -48.26
N LEU A 217 -84.98 8.34 -49.06
CA LEU A 217 -85.05 8.27 -50.51
C LEU A 217 -85.54 6.90 -51.00
N GLU A 218 -85.12 5.81 -50.35
CA GLU A 218 -85.60 4.45 -50.61
C GLU A 218 -87.09 4.33 -50.28
N ASN A 219 -87.54 4.89 -49.16
CA ASN A 219 -88.96 4.97 -48.81
C ASN A 219 -89.74 5.81 -49.84
N GLN A 220 -89.21 6.95 -50.29
CA GLN A 220 -89.83 7.74 -51.36
C GLN A 220 -89.88 6.98 -52.68
N ILE A 221 -88.85 6.20 -53.01
CA ILE A 221 -88.85 5.31 -54.18
C ILE A 221 -89.91 4.21 -54.01
N GLU A 222 -90.03 3.59 -52.84
CA GLU A 222 -91.03 2.55 -52.58
C GLU A 222 -92.45 3.13 -52.52
N GLU A 223 -92.64 4.36 -52.04
CA GLU A 223 -93.91 5.09 -52.08
C GLU A 223 -94.29 5.48 -53.52
N LEU A 224 -93.33 5.91 -54.35
CA LEU A 224 -93.54 6.07 -55.80
C LEU A 224 -93.85 4.73 -56.49
N ARG A 225 -93.27 3.63 -56.00
CA ARG A 225 -93.58 2.28 -56.48
C ARG A 225 -94.98 1.84 -56.09
N HIS A 226 -95.45 2.17 -54.88
CA HIS A 226 -96.81 1.94 -54.43
C HIS A 226 -97.83 2.86 -55.14
N ALA A 227 -97.52 4.15 -55.34
CA ALA A 227 -98.34 5.08 -56.10
C ALA A 227 -98.41 4.72 -57.61
N SER A 228 -97.34 4.15 -58.18
CA SER A 228 -97.37 3.59 -59.54
C SER A 228 -98.04 2.20 -59.61
N ALA A 229 -98.02 1.42 -58.53
CA ALA A 229 -98.74 0.15 -58.43
C ALA A 229 -100.27 0.33 -58.33
N GLU A 230 -100.75 1.49 -57.86
CA GLU A 230 -102.17 1.79 -57.70
C GLU A 230 -102.82 2.41 -58.96
N VAL A 231 -102.02 2.94 -59.90
CA VAL A 231 -102.50 3.49 -61.18
C VAL A 231 -102.33 2.54 -62.37
N THR A 232 -101.61 1.42 -62.23
CA THR A 232 -101.29 0.52 -63.35
C THR A 232 -102.01 -0.84 -63.26
N ARG A 233 -103.32 -0.83 -62.98
CA ARG A 233 -104.18 -2.02 -63.11
C ARG A 233 -105.49 -1.70 -63.84
N GLY A 234 -105.44 -1.61 -65.16
CA GLY A 234 -106.65 -1.71 -65.97
C GLY A 234 -106.57 -1.13 -67.39
N SER A 235 -106.51 -2.03 -68.37
CA SER A 235 -107.05 -1.89 -69.74
C SER A 235 -106.21 -1.21 -70.83
N HIS A 236 -105.29 -1.98 -71.43
CA HIS A 236 -105.02 -1.87 -72.87
C HIS A 236 -105.83 -2.96 -73.59
N ARG A 237 -107.06 -2.63 -74.01
CA ARG A 237 -107.80 -3.43 -75.01
C ARG A 237 -107.84 -2.64 -76.31
N ILE A 238 -107.14 -3.14 -77.32
CA ILE A 238 -107.08 -2.54 -78.65
C ILE A 238 -108.42 -2.81 -79.35
N ASP A 239 -109.03 -1.75 -79.87
CA ASP A 239 -110.37 -1.77 -80.43
C ASP A 239 -110.41 -2.52 -81.78
N ASP A 240 -111.39 -3.41 -81.96
CA ASP A 240 -111.51 -4.34 -83.10
C ASP A 240 -111.64 -3.58 -84.44
N THR A 241 -112.10 -2.33 -84.36
CA THR A 241 -112.21 -1.37 -85.47
C THR A 241 -110.83 -0.93 -85.98
N VAL A 242 -109.85 -0.74 -85.09
CA VAL A 242 -108.47 -0.32 -85.44
C VAL A 242 -107.71 -1.47 -86.10
N LEU A 243 -107.86 -2.69 -85.58
CA LEU A 243 -107.30 -3.90 -86.19
C LEU A 243 -107.88 -4.13 -87.60
N ARG A 244 -109.18 -3.95 -87.78
CA ARG A 244 -109.82 -4.08 -89.10
C ARG A 244 -109.31 -3.05 -90.09
N GLN A 245 -109.11 -1.79 -89.66
CA GLN A 245 -108.56 -0.72 -90.49
C GLN A 245 -107.09 -0.97 -90.87
N LEU A 246 -106.29 -1.51 -89.94
CA LEU A 246 -104.88 -1.87 -90.20
C LEU A 246 -104.76 -3.06 -91.15
N PHE A 247 -105.58 -4.09 -91.00
CA PHE A 247 -105.63 -5.20 -91.97
C PHE A 247 -106.12 -4.72 -93.34
N LEU A 248 -107.13 -3.85 -93.41
CA LEU A 248 -107.60 -3.28 -94.68
C LEU A 248 -106.52 -2.45 -95.37
N SER A 249 -105.76 -1.66 -94.62
CA SER A 249 -104.66 -0.84 -95.16
C SER A 249 -103.46 -1.70 -95.57
N TYR A 250 -103.21 -2.84 -94.92
CA TYR A 250 -102.22 -3.81 -95.40
C TYR A 250 -102.62 -4.42 -96.76
N PHE A 251 -103.88 -4.85 -96.93
CA PHE A 251 -104.33 -5.46 -98.19
C PHE A 251 -104.59 -4.45 -99.33
N THR A 252 -104.84 -3.17 -99.04
CA THR A 252 -105.11 -2.14 -100.06
C THR A 252 -103.92 -1.21 -100.36
N ALA A 253 -102.81 -1.28 -99.60
CA ALA A 253 -101.62 -0.46 -99.86
C ALA A 253 -100.75 -0.98 -101.03
N ASN A 254 -100.09 -0.05 -101.73
CA ASN A 254 -99.08 -0.35 -102.76
C ASN A 254 -97.89 -1.12 -102.13
N LYS A 255 -97.29 -2.05 -102.90
CA LYS A 255 -96.28 -3.03 -102.44
C LYS A 255 -95.11 -2.43 -101.66
N ASP A 256 -94.76 -1.17 -101.92
CA ASP A 256 -93.63 -0.50 -101.27
C ASP A 256 -93.93 -0.04 -99.82
N LYS A 257 -95.20 -0.01 -99.39
CA LYS A 257 -95.62 0.43 -98.04
C LYS A 257 -96.18 -0.70 -97.17
N GLN A 258 -96.35 -1.89 -97.73
CA GLN A 258 -96.90 -3.05 -97.00
C GLN A 258 -95.97 -3.51 -95.87
N GLY A 259 -94.65 -3.40 -96.05
CA GLY A 259 -93.66 -3.77 -95.03
C GLY A 259 -93.71 -2.88 -93.78
N GLU A 260 -93.89 -1.57 -93.95
CA GLU A 260 -94.01 -0.62 -92.83
C GLU A 260 -95.31 -0.84 -92.05
N ILE A 261 -96.42 -1.14 -92.75
CA ILE A 261 -97.71 -1.44 -92.11
C ILE A 261 -97.66 -2.79 -91.37
N ALA A 262 -96.91 -3.78 -91.85
CA ALA A 262 -96.70 -5.04 -91.14
C ALA A 262 -95.88 -4.88 -89.85
N LEU A 263 -94.85 -4.03 -89.87
CA LEU A 263 -94.09 -3.65 -88.67
C LEU A 263 -94.97 -2.89 -87.67
N LEU A 264 -95.87 -2.02 -88.17
CA LEU A 264 -96.87 -1.35 -87.33
C LEU A 264 -97.88 -2.33 -86.74
N LEU A 265 -98.31 -3.35 -87.50
CA LEU A 265 -99.19 -4.40 -87.01
C LEU A 265 -98.50 -5.22 -85.91
N ALA A 266 -97.22 -5.57 -86.10
CA ALA A 266 -96.43 -6.34 -85.14
C ALA A 266 -96.12 -5.55 -83.85
N SER A 267 -95.89 -4.23 -83.95
CA SER A 267 -95.68 -3.38 -82.78
C SER A 267 -96.97 -3.09 -82.01
N VAL A 268 -98.10 -2.91 -82.71
CA VAL A 268 -99.41 -2.70 -82.07
C VAL A 268 -99.96 -3.99 -81.44
N LEU A 269 -99.66 -5.16 -81.99
CA LEU A 269 -100.02 -6.47 -81.40
C LEU A 269 -99.01 -6.98 -80.36
N GLU A 270 -98.01 -6.18 -79.99
CA GLU A 270 -96.94 -6.51 -79.02
C GLU A 270 -96.29 -7.89 -79.26
N TYR A 271 -95.96 -8.21 -80.52
CA TYR A 271 -95.17 -9.42 -80.76
C TYR A 271 -93.80 -9.30 -80.06
N PRO A 272 -93.29 -10.38 -79.45
CA PRO A 272 -91.98 -10.36 -78.80
C PRO A 272 -90.90 -9.92 -79.79
N GLU A 273 -89.88 -9.19 -79.31
CA GLU A 273 -88.84 -8.57 -80.17
C GLU A 273 -88.18 -9.55 -81.14
N GLU A 274 -88.14 -10.84 -80.79
CA GLU A 274 -87.58 -11.91 -81.61
C GLU A 274 -88.35 -12.11 -82.93
N ASP A 275 -89.68 -11.94 -82.93
CA ASP A 275 -90.52 -12.12 -84.10
C ASP A 275 -90.64 -10.84 -84.93
N ILE A 276 -90.53 -9.66 -84.30
CA ILE A 276 -90.40 -8.37 -85.00
C ILE A 276 -89.08 -8.32 -85.78
N LYS A 277 -87.98 -8.85 -85.21
CA LYS A 277 -86.66 -8.94 -85.88
C LYS A 277 -86.71 -9.81 -87.15
N LYS A 278 -87.44 -10.93 -87.15
CA LYS A 278 -87.62 -11.76 -88.37
C LYS A 278 -88.34 -11.01 -89.50
N ILE A 279 -89.31 -10.15 -89.18
CA ILE A 279 -90.04 -9.33 -90.18
C ILE A 279 -89.13 -8.21 -90.70
N GLN A 280 -88.33 -7.59 -89.82
CA GLN A 280 -87.34 -6.58 -90.17
C GLN A 280 -86.23 -7.15 -91.07
N ASP A 281 -85.76 -8.38 -90.82
CA ASP A 281 -84.75 -9.05 -91.63
C ASP A 281 -85.24 -9.36 -93.06
N THR A 282 -86.54 -9.57 -93.27
CA THR A 282 -87.13 -9.68 -94.62
C THR A 282 -87.30 -8.34 -95.33
N LEU A 283 -87.42 -7.22 -94.59
CA LEU A 283 -87.54 -5.87 -95.13
C LEU A 283 -86.17 -5.21 -95.41
N GLN A 284 -85.11 -5.64 -94.71
CA GLN A 284 -83.74 -5.15 -94.86
C GLN A 284 -82.94 -5.76 -96.02
N GLN A 285 -83.52 -6.66 -96.82
CA GLN A 285 -82.88 -7.15 -98.05
C GLN A 285 -82.78 -6.10 -99.18
N ASN A 286 -83.38 -4.91 -99.03
CA ASN A 286 -83.44 -3.89 -100.09
C ASN A 286 -82.74 -2.55 -99.81
N SER A 287 -81.94 -2.43 -98.74
CA SER A 287 -81.03 -1.27 -98.55
C SER A 287 -79.96 -1.61 -97.51
N ARG A 288 -78.80 -2.09 -98.00
CA ARG A 288 -77.74 -2.61 -97.12
C ARG A 288 -77.14 -1.52 -96.24
N SER A 289 -77.54 -1.65 -94.98
CA SER A 289 -77.01 -1.07 -93.76
C SER A 289 -75.50 -1.24 -93.62
N TRP A 290 -74.94 -0.23 -92.95
CA TRP A 290 -73.56 0.19 -92.78
C TRP A 290 -73.03 -0.15 -91.38
N PHE A 291 -73.59 -1.18 -90.74
CA PHE A 291 -73.16 -1.64 -89.42
C PHE A 291 -72.63 -3.06 -89.47
N SER A 292 -71.32 -3.19 -89.70
CA SER A 292 -70.47 -4.12 -88.93
C SER A 292 -69.00 -3.82 -89.24
N TRP A 293 -68.23 -3.64 -88.16
CA TRP A 293 -66.81 -3.97 -87.94
C TRP A 293 -65.63 -3.14 -88.49
N MET A 294 -64.56 -3.19 -87.68
CA MET A 294 -63.27 -2.48 -87.69
C MET A 294 -63.32 -1.09 -87.04
N GLY A 295 -62.63 -0.83 -85.94
CA GLY A 295 -61.25 -1.22 -85.69
C GLY A 295 -60.33 -0.15 -86.28
N ALA A 296 -59.76 0.66 -85.39
CA ALA A 296 -58.69 1.64 -85.60
C ALA A 296 -58.98 2.86 -86.50
N GLY A 297 -58.95 4.04 -85.86
CA GLY A 297 -58.04 5.09 -86.31
C GLY A 297 -58.60 6.25 -87.12
N SER A 298 -58.73 7.39 -86.41
CA SER A 298 -58.19 8.70 -86.82
C SER A 298 -59.03 9.66 -87.66
N SER A 299 -59.42 10.76 -86.99
CA SER A 299 -59.49 12.15 -87.45
C SER A 299 -60.62 12.49 -88.44
N ALA A 300 -61.38 13.57 -88.31
CA ALA A 300 -61.03 14.84 -87.70
C ALA A 300 -62.29 15.74 -87.54
N VAL A 301 -62.17 16.72 -86.65
CA VAL A 301 -62.81 18.05 -86.72
C VAL A 301 -64.32 18.10 -86.48
N GLY A 302 -64.66 18.30 -85.21
CA GLY A 302 -65.87 18.97 -84.77
C GLY A 302 -65.55 19.61 -83.41
N SER A 303 -65.64 20.93 -83.34
CA SER A 303 -65.52 21.79 -82.15
C SER A 303 -65.69 21.09 -80.79
N PRO A 304 -64.74 21.24 -79.84
CA PRO A 304 -64.91 20.69 -78.50
C PRO A 304 -66.15 21.31 -77.84
N SER A 305 -67.05 20.45 -77.36
CA SER A 305 -68.23 20.83 -76.60
C SER A 305 -67.81 21.59 -75.34
N ILE A 306 -68.58 22.61 -74.96
CA ILE A 306 -68.40 23.46 -73.78
C ILE A 306 -68.09 22.67 -72.50
N THR A 307 -68.62 21.45 -72.41
CA THR A 307 -68.40 20.51 -71.31
C THR A 307 -66.92 20.13 -71.15
N GLU A 308 -66.16 20.01 -72.25
CA GLU A 308 -64.78 19.57 -72.24
C GLU A 308 -63.79 20.70 -71.89
N GLN A 309 -64.12 21.95 -72.25
CA GLN A 309 -63.36 23.13 -71.82
C GLN A 309 -63.59 23.47 -70.34
N PHE A 310 -64.79 23.22 -69.82
CA PHE A 310 -65.09 23.42 -68.39
C PHE A 310 -64.34 22.42 -67.50
N ILE A 311 -64.22 21.16 -67.93
CA ILE A 311 -63.46 20.13 -67.22
C ILE A 311 -61.96 20.48 -67.18
N ARG A 312 -61.38 20.95 -68.30
CA ARG A 312 -59.97 21.40 -68.33
C ARG A 312 -59.69 22.65 -67.49
N PHE A 313 -60.66 23.55 -67.37
CA PHE A 313 -60.52 24.74 -66.53
C PHE A 313 -60.46 24.37 -65.04
N LEU A 314 -61.31 23.44 -64.59
CA LEU A 314 -61.32 22.97 -63.19
C LEU A 314 -60.03 22.23 -62.80
N GLU A 315 -59.44 21.49 -63.73
CA GLU A 315 -58.14 20.85 -63.51
C GLU A 315 -57.01 21.88 -63.34
N HIS A 316 -57.00 22.94 -64.17
CA HIS A 316 -55.90 23.90 -64.20
C HIS A 316 -55.91 24.94 -63.06
N GLU A 317 -57.05 25.21 -62.42
CA GLU A 317 -57.10 26.13 -61.26
C GLU A 317 -56.74 25.46 -59.92
N SER A 318 -56.97 24.14 -59.79
CA SER A 318 -56.81 23.43 -58.52
C SER A 318 -55.35 23.21 -58.07
N LEU A 319 -54.37 23.36 -58.97
CA LEU A 319 -52.94 23.11 -58.67
C LEU A 319 -52.09 24.39 -58.54
N ALA A 320 -52.62 25.59 -58.78
CA ALA A 320 -51.83 26.82 -58.86
C ALA A 320 -51.74 27.66 -57.57
N VAL A 321 -52.27 27.20 -56.41
CA VAL A 321 -52.36 28.03 -55.18
C VAL A 321 -51.51 27.54 -53.99
N ARG A 322 -50.62 26.55 -54.14
CA ARG A 322 -49.71 26.15 -53.04
C ARG A 322 -48.25 26.00 -53.46
N GLN A 323 -47.69 27.05 -54.05
CA GLN A 323 -46.32 27.45 -53.74
C GLN A 323 -46.29 28.97 -53.53
N GLN A 324 -45.59 29.40 -52.47
CA GLN A 324 -45.10 30.76 -52.18
C GLN A 324 -45.94 31.68 -51.26
N THR A 325 -45.70 31.56 -49.96
CA THR A 325 -45.35 32.66 -49.02
C THR A 325 -44.58 31.98 -47.86
N GLY A 326 -43.41 32.38 -47.37
CA GLY A 326 -42.38 33.34 -47.73
C GLY A 326 -41.09 32.98 -46.97
N LEU A 327 -39.94 33.24 -47.59
CA LEU A 327 -38.57 33.25 -47.04
C LEU A 327 -38.36 34.52 -46.16
N PRO A 328 -37.11 34.92 -45.80
CA PRO A 328 -36.17 34.42 -44.78
C PRO A 328 -35.70 35.60 -43.86
N VAL A 329 -34.59 35.46 -43.13
CA VAL A 329 -33.49 36.44 -42.91
C VAL A 329 -32.75 36.05 -41.61
N GLU A 330 -31.51 35.56 -41.62
CA GLU A 330 -30.19 36.17 -41.91
C GLU A 330 -29.48 36.76 -40.67
N SER A 331 -28.22 36.34 -40.51
CA SER A 331 -27.05 37.08 -39.99
C SER A 331 -27.08 37.63 -38.55
N THR A 332 -26.03 37.48 -37.73
CA THR A 332 -24.71 38.09 -37.99
C THR A 332 -23.69 37.60 -36.97
N ALA A 333 -22.49 37.32 -37.47
CA ALA A 333 -21.29 37.06 -36.68
C ALA A 333 -20.59 38.37 -36.24
N ALA A 334 -19.81 38.23 -35.17
CA ALA A 334 -18.54 38.92 -34.91
C ALA A 334 -18.52 40.21 -34.05
N HIS A 335 -17.58 40.14 -33.09
CA HIS A 335 -16.56 41.14 -32.72
C HIS A 335 -16.81 42.12 -31.54
N LEU A 336 -16.24 41.77 -30.36
CA LEU A 336 -15.23 42.50 -29.53
C LEU A 336 -15.54 43.93 -29.00
N PRO A 337 -14.72 44.58 -28.11
CA PRO A 337 -13.69 44.17 -27.12
C PRO A 337 -13.71 44.98 -25.76
N LEU A 338 -12.61 44.88 -24.98
CA LEU A 338 -11.99 45.82 -24.00
C LEU A 338 -12.38 45.64 -22.51
N GLU A 339 -11.43 45.17 -21.67
CA GLU A 339 -10.50 45.94 -20.78
C GLU A 339 -11.22 46.44 -19.49
N ASP A 340 -10.70 46.40 -18.27
CA ASP A 340 -9.33 46.38 -17.75
C ASP A 340 -9.30 46.05 -16.23
N SER A 341 -8.08 45.90 -15.69
CA SER A 341 -7.66 46.05 -14.27
C SER A 341 -7.82 44.90 -13.26
N VAL A 342 -6.85 44.58 -12.37
CA VAL A 342 -5.47 45.05 -12.14
C VAL A 342 -4.79 44.15 -11.08
N GLN A 343 -3.46 44.21 -11.05
CA GLN A 343 -2.51 44.08 -9.90
C GLN A 343 -1.68 42.81 -9.70
N ALA A 344 -0.39 43.03 -9.97
CA ALA A 344 0.78 42.24 -9.62
C ALA A 344 1.32 42.63 -8.23
N ALA A 345 1.91 41.67 -7.51
CA ALA A 345 3.03 41.89 -6.58
C ALA A 345 3.68 40.55 -6.17
N GLN A 346 4.86 40.27 -6.72
CA GLN A 346 5.89 39.40 -6.15
C GLN A 346 7.19 40.19 -6.24
N PRO A 347 7.97 40.30 -5.14
CA PRO A 347 9.26 39.64 -5.20
C PRO A 347 9.84 39.16 -3.85
N LYS A 348 10.69 38.12 -3.97
CA LYS A 348 11.93 37.83 -3.22
C LYS A 348 11.90 37.10 -1.87
N SER A 349 12.82 36.11 -1.85
CA SER A 349 13.85 35.86 -0.82
C SER A 349 13.43 35.11 0.44
N SER A 350 13.93 33.88 0.61
CA SER A 350 15.09 33.57 1.48
C SER A 350 15.22 32.05 1.64
N ALA A 351 16.25 31.50 1.00
CA ALA A 351 16.83 30.22 1.36
C ALA A 351 18.06 30.57 2.19
N ASP A 352 17.95 30.48 3.51
CA ASP A 352 19.04 30.39 4.49
C ASP A 352 18.41 30.54 5.88
N ASP A 353 18.00 29.43 6.50
CA ASP A 353 17.79 29.35 7.95
C ASP A 353 17.45 27.91 8.39
N LEU A 354 18.38 26.96 8.28
CA LEU A 354 18.34 25.70 9.04
C LEU A 354 19.76 25.15 9.29
N LYS A 355 20.65 25.99 9.81
CA LYS A 355 21.93 25.56 10.43
C LYS A 355 22.22 26.39 11.67
N SER A 356 21.38 26.28 12.70
CA SER A 356 21.72 26.75 14.04
C SER A 356 20.83 26.13 15.12
N ILE A 357 20.74 24.81 15.18
CA ILE A 357 20.27 24.07 16.38
C ILE A 357 20.98 22.72 16.43
N LEU A 358 22.32 22.72 16.54
CA LEU A 358 23.06 21.55 17.02
C LEU A 358 24.48 21.94 17.47
N GLU A 359 24.60 22.85 18.44
CA GLU A 359 25.80 22.95 19.28
C GLU A 359 25.51 23.85 20.49
N SER A 360 25.15 23.23 21.61
CA SER A 360 25.34 23.72 22.98
C SER A 360 25.26 22.55 23.94
#